data_AF-A0A0E9M403-F1
#
_entry.id   AF-A0A0E9M403-F1
#
_cell.length_a   1.000
_cell.length_b   1.000
_cell.length_c   1.000
_cell.angle_alpha   90.00
_cell.angle_beta   90.00
_cell.angle_gamma   90.00
#
_symmetry.space_group_name_H-M   'P 1'
#
loop_
_entity.id
_entity.type
_entity.pdbx_description
1 polymer ?
#
loop_
_entity_poly.entity_id
_entity_poly.type
_entity_poly.pdbx_seq_one_letter_code
_entity_poly.pdbx_strand_id
1 'polypeptide(L)' 'MDLKEEFEARINRLERFIEDKGLGHRQLEKAKKVQRSLNAIAFLGGLITIAGVVIWSVSNKD' A
#
# COMPACT_ATOMS: atom_id res chain seq x y z
N MET A 1 -30.73 -1.16 14.42
CA MET A 1 -29.86 -0.70 13.32
C MET A 1 -29.76 0.80 13.43
N ASP A 2 -28.54 1.30 13.60
CA ASP A 2 -28.27 2.72 13.79
C ASP A 2 -28.29 3.44 12.43
N LEU A 3 -28.85 4.65 12.39
CA LEU A 3 -28.99 5.43 11.14
C LEU A 3 -27.62 5.68 10.49
N LYS A 4 -26.60 5.85 11.34
CA LYS A 4 -25.20 6.03 10.94
C LYS A 4 -24.67 4.83 10.16
N GLU A 5 -24.99 3.62 10.62
CA GLU A 5 -24.51 2.37 10.03
C GLU A 5 -25.07 2.17 8.61
N GLU A 6 -26.34 2.53 8.38
CA GLU A 6 -26.94 2.48 7.04
C GLU A 6 -26.32 3.52 6.08
N PHE A 7 -26.07 4.73 6.58
CA PHE A 7 -25.40 5.78 5.81
C PHE A 7 -23.98 5.36 5.41
N GLU A 8 -23.21 4.82 6.36
CA GLU A 8 -21.85 4.34 6.12
C GLU A 8 -21.84 3.18 5.10
N ALA A 9 -22.79 2.24 5.20
CA ALA A 9 -22.96 1.17 4.23
C ALA A 9 -23.35 1.67 2.82
N ARG A 10 -24.08 2.78 2.71
CA ARG A 10 -24.40 3.41 1.41
C ARG A 10 -23.21 4.14 0.82
N ILE A 11 -22.47 4.90 1.64
CA ILE A 11 -21.24 5.59 1.22
C ILE A 11 -20.21 4.57 0.70
N ASN A 12 -19.96 3.50 1.47
CA ASN A 12 -19.00 2.46 1.09
C ASN A 12 -19.39 1.75 -0.22
N ARG A 13 -20.69 1.57 -0.48
CA ARG A 13 -21.17 1.04 -1.77
C ARG A 13 -20.87 1.97 -2.94
N LEU A 14 -21.06 3.28 -2.77
CA LEU A 14 -20.75 4.27 -3.80
C LEU A 14 -19.25 4.36 -4.06
N GLU A 15 -18.43 4.31 -3.00
CA GLU A 15 -16.97 4.32 -3.11
C GLU A 15 -16.47 3.11 -3.91
N ARG A 16 -16.97 1.90 -3.61
CA ARG A 16 -16.67 0.69 -4.39
C ARG A 16 -17.13 0.78 -5.84
N PHE A 17 -18.30 1.37 -6.08
CA PHE A 17 -18.80 1.57 -7.44
C PHE A 17 -17.90 2.53 -8.23
N ILE A 18 -17.43 3.61 -7.63
CA ILE A 18 -16.49 4.55 -8.25
C ILE A 18 -15.14 3.87 -8.49
N GLU A 19 -14.67 3.07 -7.53
CA GLU A 19 -13.41 2.34 -7.67
C GLU A 19 -13.45 1.29 -8.80
N ASP A 20 -14.59 0.61 -9.02
CA ASP A 20 -14.73 -0.46 -10.03
C ASP A 20 -15.21 0.04 -11.40
N LYS A 21 -16.06 1.07 -11.44
CA LYS A 21 -16.77 1.52 -12.65
C LYS A 21 -16.63 3.01 -12.94
N GLY A 22 -16.04 3.78 -12.03
CA GLY A 22 -15.87 5.22 -12.19
C GLY A 22 -14.92 5.60 -13.33
N LEU A 23 -15.05 6.85 -13.79
CA LEU A 23 -14.11 7.43 -14.75
C LEU A 23 -12.71 7.43 -14.13
N GLY A 24 -11.75 6.82 -14.84
CA GLY A 24 -10.39 6.70 -14.34
C GLY A 24 -10.14 5.53 -13.38
N HIS A 25 -11.08 4.60 -13.14
CA HIS A 25 -10.87 3.38 -12.34
C HIS A 25 -9.57 2.64 -12.69
N ARG A 26 -9.28 2.48 -14.00
CA ARG A 26 -8.02 1.84 -14.46
C ARG A 26 -6.75 2.59 -14.07
N GLN A 27 -6.82 3.93 -13.95
CA GLN A 27 -5.69 4.75 -13.52
C GLN A 27 -5.50 4.66 -12.01
N LEU A 28 -6.61 4.67 -11.26
CA LEU A 28 -6.66 4.45 -9.81
C LEU A 28 -6.12 3.06 -9.43
N GLU A 29 -6.52 2.01 -10.16
CA GLU A 29 -6.02 0.64 -9.98
C GLU A 29 -4.51 0.54 -10.25
N LYS A 30 -4.03 1.18 -11.34
CA LYS A 30 -2.59 1.26 -11.65
C LYS A 30 -1.82 2.01 -10.57
N ALA A 31 -2.32 3.16 -10.12
CA ALA A 31 -1.70 3.95 -9.07
C ALA A 31 -1.63 3.17 -7.74
N LYS A 32 -2.71 2.48 -7.36
CA LYS A 32 -2.77 1.64 -6.15
C LYS A 32 -1.82 0.45 -6.24
N LYS A 33 -1.69 -0.17 -7.42
CA LYS A 33 -0.73 -1.26 -7.68
C LYS A 33 0.72 -0.78 -7.59
N VAL A 34 1.02 0.39 -8.18
CA VAL A 34 2.34 1.03 -8.12
C VAL A 34 2.68 1.48 -6.70
N GLN A 35 1.73 2.08 -5.98
CA GLN A 35 1.95 2.52 -4.60
C GLN A 35 2.25 1.33 -3.68
N ARG A 36 1.52 0.22 -3.85
CA ARG A 36 1.79 -1.02 -3.10
C ARG A 36 3.14 -1.64 -3.47
N SER A 37 3.55 -1.61 -4.75
CA SER A 37 4.86 -2.11 -5.15
C SER A 37 6.00 -1.23 -4.65
N LEU A 38 5.84 0.10 -4.69
CA LEU A 38 6.84 1.04 -4.18
C LEU A 38 7.07 0.87 -2.69
N ASN A 39 6.00 0.71 -1.91
CA ASN A 39 6.13 0.48 -0.47
C ASN A 39 6.83 -0.86 -0.17
N ALA A 40 6.54 -1.90 -0.96
CA ALA A 40 7.21 -3.20 -0.83
C ALA A 40 8.70 -3.13 -1.22
N ILE A 41 9.04 -2.43 -2.31
CA ILE A 41 10.42 -2.23 -2.76
C ILE A 41 11.21 -1.43 -1.73
N ALA A 42 10.65 -0.33 -1.22
CA ALA A 42 11.29 0.49 -0.20
C ALA A 42 11.54 -0.31 1.08
N PHE A 43 10.55 -1.10 1.53
CA PHE A 43 10.68 -1.96 2.69
C PHE A 43 11.77 -3.04 2.50
N LEU A 44 11.73 -3.78 1.39
CA LEU A 44 12.73 -4.82 1.09
C LEU A 44 14.14 -4.23 0.92
N GLY A 45 14.27 -3.12 0.20
CA GLY A 45 15.54 -2.41 0.04
C GLY A 45 16.11 -1.93 1.36
N GLY A 46 15.26 -1.41 2.25
CA GLY A 46 15.63 -1.03 3.61
C GLY A 46 16.17 -2.21 4.42
N LEU A 47 15.48 -3.35 4.42
CA LEU A 47 15.93 -4.57 5.11
C LEU A 47 17.29 -5.07 4.59
N ILE A 48 17.47 -5.12 3.27
CA ILE A 48 18.73 -5.53 2.64
C ILE A 48 19.87 -4.57 3.03
N THR A 49 19.59 -3.26 3.02
CA THR A 49 20.58 -2.23 3.38
C THR A 49 21.02 -2.39 4.83
N ILE A 50 20.07 -2.54 5.77
CA ILE A 50 20.38 -2.75 7.19
C ILE A 50 21.20 -4.03 7.37
N ALA A 51 20.78 -5.14 6.74
CA ALA A 51 21.50 -6.41 6.84
C ALA A 51 22.94 -6.30 6.31
N GLY A 52 23.14 -5.62 5.17
CA GLY A 52 24.47 -5.37 4.61
C GLY A 52 25.34 -4.53 5.55
N VAL A 53 24.80 -3.47 6.15
CA VAL A 53 25.52 -2.64 7.13
C VAL A 53 25.91 -3.46 8.37
N VAL A 54 25.01 -4.30 8.88
CA VAL A 54 25.29 -5.17 10.03
C VAL A 54 26.40 -6.16 9.69
N ILE A 55 26.31 -6.85 8.55
CA ILE A 55 27.32 -7.81 8.10
C ILE A 55 28.67 -7.12 7.92
N TRP A 56 28.71 -5.96 7.27
CA TRP A 56 29.94 -5.19 7.08
C TRP A 56 30.56 -4.76 8.41
N SER A 57 29.74 -4.24 9.35
CA SER A 57 30.20 -3.80 10.67
C SER A 57 30.74 -4.94 11.54
N VAL A 58 30.17 -6.15 11.42
CA VAL A 58 30.66 -7.35 12.11
C VAL A 58 31.93 -7.87 11.44
N SER A 59 31.95 -7.99 10.11
CA SER A 59 33.10 -8.50 9.36
C SER A 59 34.34 -7.60 9.44
N ASN A 60 34.17 -6.31 9.75
CA ASN A 60 35.28 -5.35 9.85
C ASN A 60 35.77 -5.16 11.31
N LYS A 61 35.22 -5.94 12.27
CA LYS A 61 35.66 -5.95 13.68
C LYS A 61 36.60 -7.11 14.03
N ASP A 62 36.79 -8.06 13.12
CA ASP A 62 37.87 -9.07 13.13
C ASP A 62 39.04 -8.58 12.27
#